data_AF-A0A508BM61-F1
#
_entry.id   AF-A0A508BM61-F1
#
_cell.length_a   1.000
_cell.length_b   1.000
_cell.length_c   1.000
_cell.angle_alpha   90.00
_cell.angle_beta   90.00
_cell.angle_gamma   90.00
#
_symmetry.space_group_name_H-M   'P 1'
#
loop_
_entity.id
_entity.type
_entity.pdbx_description
1 polymer ?
#
loop_
_entity_poly.entity_id
_entity_poly.type
_entity_poly.pdbx_seq_one_letter_code
_entity_poly.pdbx_strand_id
1 'polypeptide(L)'
;MSVASVAARIARRICDVEDVGYSQPGRRTWYSVADWEGHVKSPQNADCSSLVCGAVNYGLHDAFGVPWGHKALLEIDDFWTGNMRGGLEARGFQEVPWEDANLYPDGGFQTGDVVLSVASEGGQGHVIIITDAANDLLSEAWIAEDGSIDGYLGDQTGGETRTVPYSTHPYTRSGAWTSCHRFDSDRFMAQWPEFAKTTSTPKPTPTPTPATPSVPAHAHGIDVSSHQEGIDIADLWADFVIVKCTEGDGYTNPCMGAQAQATLSSDKRLGLYHFARPGDVSDQVRYFLAAARPYLGRATLWLDWEDDAPAQGPGWALAWLDAVAAATGTTPGIYMNGSTVNDYDWAGVAARYPLWYADPTNYNTTYIGYIDPAVPLLRFWGQPLIHQYSQRGRLAGYGGELDFNRLRDRATWDRMVGGGQVNAPAPAASAAQASPYTGKWNRSDGQGELVCNGVFGPATIGRLQQVMGTPVDGALDDDGSPAIERLQAFLNSAVPADTQVALNDSPALDVDGVLGPDTWRTLQYLIIAWHKEYLPPDWEFGDWVDGEAGPATIGALQRALNNSRAGSGRLW
;
A
#
# COMPACT_ATOMS: atom_id res chain seq x y z
N MET A 1 3.64 -13.61 3.01
CA MET A 1 2.38 -14.40 2.96
C MET A 1 2.68 -15.74 2.25
N SER A 2 1.73 -16.66 2.02
CA SER A 2 2.04 -17.84 1.18
C SER A 2 2.02 -17.46 -0.31
N VAL A 3 2.79 -18.15 -1.16
CA VAL A 3 2.78 -17.93 -2.62
C VAL A 3 1.36 -17.93 -3.17
N ALA A 4 0.57 -18.92 -2.76
CA ALA A 4 -0.82 -19.10 -3.19
C ALA A 4 -1.70 -17.89 -2.82
N SER A 5 -1.59 -17.38 -1.59
CA SER A 5 -2.37 -16.23 -1.13
C SER A 5 -1.99 -14.93 -1.82
N VAL A 6 -0.70 -14.72 -2.10
CA VAL A 6 -0.20 -13.52 -2.78
C VAL A 6 -0.59 -13.57 -4.26
N ALA A 7 -0.41 -14.71 -4.92
CA ALA A 7 -0.80 -14.89 -6.31
C ALA A 7 -2.30 -14.64 -6.49
N ALA A 8 -3.14 -15.20 -5.62
CA ALA A 8 -4.57 -14.93 -5.64
C ALA A 8 -4.91 -13.44 -5.47
N ARG A 9 -4.25 -12.76 -4.52
CA ARG A 9 -4.44 -11.32 -4.28
C ARG A 9 -4.04 -10.48 -5.50
N ILE A 10 -2.90 -10.76 -6.11
CA ILE A 10 -2.42 -10.03 -7.29
C ILE A 10 -3.36 -10.25 -8.47
N ALA A 11 -3.78 -11.48 -8.72
CA ALA A 11 -4.73 -11.75 -9.79
C ALA A 11 -6.08 -11.01 -9.57
N ARG A 12 -6.59 -10.96 -8.34
CA ARG A 12 -7.79 -10.16 -8.01
C ARG A 12 -7.57 -8.67 -8.27
N ARG A 13 -6.42 -8.14 -7.88
CA ARG A 13 -6.11 -6.72 -8.11
C ARG A 13 -6.12 -6.39 -9.58
N ILE A 14 -5.38 -7.14 -10.38
CA ILE A 14 -5.33 -6.93 -11.83
C ILE A 14 -6.72 -7.02 -12.46
N CYS A 15 -7.54 -7.99 -12.04
CA CYS A 15 -8.86 -8.20 -12.63
C CYS A 15 -9.99 -7.30 -12.12
N ASP A 16 -9.89 -6.75 -10.91
CA ASP A 16 -11.01 -6.04 -10.28
C ASP A 16 -10.74 -4.54 -10.06
N VAL A 17 -9.47 -4.12 -10.10
CA VAL A 17 -9.04 -2.78 -9.67
C VAL A 17 -8.24 -2.06 -10.75
N GLU A 18 -7.31 -2.78 -11.39
CA GLU A 18 -6.39 -2.17 -12.33
C GLU A 18 -6.99 -2.03 -13.73
N ASP A 19 -6.55 -1.01 -14.47
CA ASP A 19 -6.95 -0.81 -15.86
C ASP A 19 -6.13 -1.74 -16.78
N VAL A 20 -6.48 -3.03 -16.78
CA VAL A 20 -5.77 -4.07 -17.53
C VAL A 20 -6.73 -4.82 -18.45
N GLY A 21 -6.52 -4.65 -19.76
CA GLY A 21 -7.26 -5.32 -20.82
C GLY A 21 -6.67 -6.66 -21.23
N TYR A 22 -7.21 -7.22 -22.31
CA TYR A 22 -6.76 -8.50 -22.87
C TYR A 22 -6.02 -8.29 -24.20
N SER A 23 -4.76 -8.70 -24.28
CA SER A 23 -4.01 -8.77 -25.53
C SER A 23 -2.87 -9.78 -25.42
N GLN A 24 -2.76 -10.69 -26.38
CA GLN A 24 -1.62 -11.60 -26.51
C GLN A 24 -0.35 -10.87 -26.95
N PRO A 25 -0.37 -9.96 -27.96
CA PRO A 25 0.80 -9.13 -28.26
C PRO A 25 1.24 -8.25 -27.07
N GLY A 26 0.29 -7.69 -26.32
CA GLY A 26 0.52 -6.83 -25.16
C GLY A 26 0.64 -7.55 -23.80
N ARG A 27 0.70 -8.89 -23.80
CA ARG A 27 0.50 -9.73 -22.60
C ARG A 27 1.41 -9.43 -21.40
N ARG A 28 2.60 -8.89 -21.63
CA ARG A 28 3.61 -8.62 -20.59
C ARG A 28 3.54 -7.19 -20.03
N THR A 29 2.74 -6.32 -20.63
CA THR A 29 2.80 -4.88 -20.35
C THR A 29 2.45 -4.59 -18.90
N TRP A 30 1.39 -5.22 -18.36
CA TRP A 30 1.01 -5.07 -16.94
C TRP A 30 2.15 -5.45 -15.99
N TYR A 31 2.79 -6.60 -16.23
CA TYR A 31 3.81 -7.15 -15.35
C TYR A 31 5.11 -6.32 -15.39
N SER A 32 5.39 -5.66 -16.52
CA SER A 32 6.59 -4.84 -16.70
C SER A 32 6.53 -3.50 -15.99
N VAL A 33 5.33 -2.93 -15.85
CA VAL A 33 5.13 -1.60 -15.25
C VAL A 33 4.52 -1.64 -13.86
N ALA A 34 3.97 -2.79 -13.47
CA ALA A 34 3.37 -2.97 -12.16
C ALA A 34 4.40 -2.77 -11.03
N ASP A 35 3.98 -2.09 -9.97
CA ASP A 35 4.79 -1.96 -8.76
C ASP A 35 4.77 -3.25 -7.91
N TRP A 36 5.48 -3.25 -6.78
CA TRP A 36 5.60 -4.41 -5.90
C TRP A 36 4.27 -4.95 -5.32
N GLU A 37 3.17 -4.20 -5.42
CA GLU A 37 1.83 -4.66 -5.03
C GLU A 37 0.93 -4.97 -6.24
N GLY A 38 1.44 -4.90 -7.47
CA GLY A 38 0.68 -5.16 -8.68
C GLY A 38 -0.13 -3.97 -9.20
N HIS A 39 0.17 -2.73 -8.78
CA HIS A 39 -0.51 -1.54 -9.31
C HIS A 39 0.08 -1.06 -10.64
N VAL A 40 -0.76 -0.76 -11.62
CA VAL A 40 -0.36 -0.17 -12.90
C VAL A 40 -0.75 1.31 -12.96
N LYS A 41 0.10 2.15 -13.55
CA LYS A 41 -0.09 3.62 -13.56
C LYS A 41 -0.81 4.15 -14.81
N SER A 42 -1.06 3.27 -15.77
CA SER A 42 -1.69 3.57 -17.05
C SER A 42 -2.33 2.31 -17.62
N PRO A 43 -3.23 2.40 -18.60
CA PRO A 43 -3.86 1.24 -19.22
C PRO A 43 -2.82 0.21 -19.71
N GLN A 44 -2.93 -1.04 -19.25
CA GLN A 44 -2.05 -2.14 -19.64
C GLN A 44 -2.85 -3.31 -20.20
N ASN A 45 -2.15 -4.36 -20.64
CA ASN A 45 -2.75 -5.61 -21.10
C ASN A 45 -2.12 -6.84 -20.44
N ALA A 46 -2.93 -7.87 -20.33
CA ALA A 46 -2.56 -9.23 -19.99
C ALA A 46 -3.16 -10.21 -21.01
N ASP A 47 -2.66 -11.44 -21.01
CA ASP A 47 -3.40 -12.60 -21.51
C ASP A 47 -3.57 -13.60 -20.35
N CYS A 48 -4.34 -14.68 -20.58
CA CYS A 48 -4.68 -15.61 -19.49
C CYS A 48 -3.45 -16.16 -18.77
N SER A 49 -2.42 -16.51 -19.53
CA SER A 49 -1.20 -17.12 -18.99
C SER A 49 -0.23 -16.14 -18.38
N SER A 50 -0.09 -14.92 -18.91
CA SER A 50 0.75 -13.87 -18.34
C SER A 50 0.18 -13.31 -17.04
N LEU A 51 -1.15 -13.17 -16.93
CA LEU A 51 -1.82 -12.83 -15.67
C LEU A 51 -1.43 -13.83 -14.58
N VAL A 52 -1.59 -15.13 -14.85
CA VAL A 52 -1.32 -16.18 -13.85
C VAL A 52 0.17 -16.34 -13.59
N CYS A 53 1.03 -16.31 -14.61
CA CYS A 53 2.48 -16.37 -14.43
C CYS A 53 2.98 -15.20 -13.59
N GLY A 54 2.53 -13.98 -13.88
CA GLY A 54 2.90 -12.79 -13.13
C GLY A 54 2.43 -12.89 -11.68
N ALA A 55 1.16 -13.24 -11.45
CA ALA A 55 0.62 -13.45 -10.11
C ALA A 55 1.45 -14.46 -9.29
N VAL A 56 1.80 -15.60 -9.89
CA VAL A 56 2.68 -16.60 -9.27
C VAL A 56 4.07 -16.02 -8.96
N ASN A 57 4.64 -15.22 -9.86
CA ASN A 57 5.95 -14.59 -9.63
C ASN A 57 5.93 -13.63 -8.45
N TYR A 58 4.90 -12.80 -8.32
CA TYR A 58 4.71 -11.98 -7.12
C TYR A 58 4.63 -12.82 -5.85
N GLY A 59 3.94 -13.97 -5.92
CA GLY A 59 3.88 -14.92 -4.81
C GLY A 59 5.24 -15.48 -4.42
N LEU A 60 6.04 -15.92 -5.39
CA LEU A 60 7.39 -16.43 -5.17
C LEU A 60 8.35 -15.34 -4.66
N HIS A 61 8.24 -14.13 -5.19
CA HIS A 61 9.00 -12.97 -4.74
C HIS A 61 8.69 -12.63 -3.28
N ASP A 62 7.40 -12.50 -2.92
CA ASP A 62 6.98 -12.14 -1.56
C ASP A 62 7.30 -13.24 -0.53
N ALA A 63 7.03 -14.50 -0.86
CA ALA A 63 7.14 -15.60 0.10
C ALA A 63 8.58 -16.08 0.30
N PHE A 64 9.40 -16.05 -0.75
CA PHE A 64 10.75 -16.64 -0.74
C PHE A 64 11.86 -15.63 -1.09
N GLY A 65 11.54 -14.37 -1.34
CA GLY A 65 12.52 -13.34 -1.69
C GLY A 65 13.20 -13.59 -3.03
N VAL A 66 12.55 -14.31 -3.95
CA VAL A 66 13.12 -14.63 -5.27
C VAL A 66 13.31 -13.33 -6.06
N PRO A 67 14.54 -12.96 -6.48
CA PRO A 67 14.76 -11.71 -7.20
C PRO A 67 14.02 -11.67 -8.53
N TRP A 68 13.52 -10.50 -8.93
CA TRP A 68 12.96 -10.30 -10.27
C TRP A 68 13.98 -10.66 -11.35
N GLY A 69 13.55 -11.38 -12.39
CA GLY A 69 14.42 -11.93 -13.44
C GLY A 69 15.18 -13.21 -13.05
N HIS A 70 15.04 -13.72 -11.83
CA HIS A 70 15.63 -15.00 -11.46
C HIS A 70 14.90 -16.17 -12.14
N LYS A 71 15.62 -17.25 -12.50
CA LYS A 71 15.06 -18.43 -13.19
C LYS A 71 13.99 -19.19 -12.38
N ALA A 72 13.94 -18.96 -11.07
CA ALA A 72 12.90 -19.49 -10.19
C ALA A 72 11.54 -18.81 -10.40
N LEU A 73 11.50 -17.66 -11.09
CA LEU A 73 10.27 -17.04 -11.58
C LEU A 73 9.93 -17.57 -12.98
N LEU A 74 8.65 -17.51 -13.34
CA LEU A 74 8.11 -17.79 -14.66
C LEU A 74 8.40 -16.59 -15.56
N GLU A 75 9.34 -16.73 -16.50
CA GLU A 75 9.53 -15.69 -17.52
C GLU A 75 8.29 -15.61 -18.39
N ILE A 76 7.57 -14.48 -18.34
CA ILE A 76 6.21 -14.37 -18.89
C ILE A 76 6.14 -14.83 -20.34
N ASP A 77 7.09 -14.39 -21.18
CA ASP A 77 7.10 -14.64 -22.61
C ASP A 77 7.46 -16.08 -23.01
N ASP A 78 8.00 -16.86 -22.08
CA ASP A 78 8.34 -18.27 -22.31
C ASP A 78 7.17 -19.22 -22.02
N PHE A 79 6.13 -18.76 -21.32
CA PHE A 79 5.02 -19.60 -20.87
C PHE A 79 3.67 -19.18 -21.44
N TRP A 80 2.94 -20.16 -21.97
CA TRP A 80 1.54 -20.08 -22.38
C TRP A 80 0.81 -21.32 -21.89
N THR A 81 -0.52 -21.36 -21.91
CA THR A 81 -1.31 -22.48 -21.36
C THR A 81 -0.80 -23.86 -21.77
N GLY A 82 -0.35 -24.00 -23.03
CA GLY A 82 0.14 -25.27 -23.60
C GLY A 82 1.41 -25.84 -22.97
N ASN A 83 2.28 -25.01 -22.35
CA ASN A 83 3.51 -25.47 -21.71
C ASN A 83 3.58 -25.12 -20.21
N MET A 84 2.56 -24.44 -19.68
CA MET A 84 2.55 -23.89 -18.33
C MET A 84 2.58 -24.97 -17.24
N ARG A 85 2.03 -26.16 -17.49
CA ARG A 85 2.12 -27.32 -16.57
C ARG A 85 3.55 -27.58 -16.12
N GLY A 86 4.46 -27.76 -17.07
CA GLY A 86 5.89 -28.00 -16.77
C GLY A 86 6.55 -26.78 -16.11
N GLY A 87 6.14 -25.57 -16.48
CA GLY A 87 6.63 -24.33 -15.87
C GLY A 87 6.28 -24.20 -14.39
N LEU A 88 5.03 -24.51 -14.04
CA LEU A 88 4.50 -24.54 -12.68
C LEU A 88 5.17 -25.65 -11.86
N GLU A 89 5.25 -26.86 -12.41
CA GLU A 89 5.81 -28.01 -11.71
C GLU A 89 7.30 -27.86 -11.36
N ALA A 90 8.05 -27.08 -12.15
CA ALA A 90 9.45 -26.73 -11.91
C ALA A 90 9.64 -25.62 -10.86
N ARG A 91 8.54 -25.03 -10.36
CA ARG A 91 8.52 -23.92 -9.41
C ARG A 91 7.58 -24.21 -8.25
N GLY A 92 7.64 -25.43 -7.75
CA GLY A 92 6.96 -25.84 -6.52
C GLY A 92 5.49 -26.22 -6.68
N PHE A 93 4.86 -26.05 -7.84
CA PHE A 93 3.49 -26.53 -8.01
C PHE A 93 3.47 -28.05 -8.22
N GLN A 94 2.38 -28.67 -7.81
CA GLN A 94 2.08 -30.06 -8.07
C GLN A 94 0.64 -30.21 -8.53
N GLU A 95 0.42 -31.13 -9.45
CA GLU A 95 -0.91 -31.46 -9.90
C GLU A 95 -1.71 -32.12 -8.76
N VAL A 96 -2.91 -31.60 -8.52
CA VAL A 96 -3.87 -32.18 -7.59
C VAL A 96 -4.64 -33.27 -8.35
N PRO A 97 -4.80 -34.48 -7.78
CA PRO A 97 -5.60 -35.53 -8.40
C PRO A 97 -6.99 -35.01 -8.78
N TRP A 98 -7.38 -35.23 -10.03
CA TRP A 98 -8.66 -34.78 -10.57
C TRP A 98 -9.10 -35.77 -11.65
N GLU A 99 -10.15 -36.54 -11.37
CA GLU A 99 -10.78 -37.42 -12.35
C GLU A 99 -11.57 -36.62 -13.38
N ASP A 100 -11.42 -36.92 -14.68
CA ASP A 100 -12.07 -36.20 -15.79
C ASP A 100 -13.61 -36.07 -15.66
N ALA A 101 -14.25 -37.00 -14.94
CA ALA A 101 -15.69 -36.99 -14.71
C ALA A 101 -16.15 -35.96 -13.64
N ASN A 102 -15.23 -35.43 -12.83
CA ASN A 102 -15.53 -34.52 -11.73
C ASN A 102 -15.39 -33.07 -12.16
N LEU A 103 -16.22 -32.18 -11.60
CA LEU A 103 -16.13 -30.74 -11.85
C LEU A 103 -15.07 -30.03 -10.99
N TYR A 104 -14.50 -30.73 -10.01
CA TYR A 104 -13.55 -30.20 -9.03
C TYR A 104 -12.47 -31.26 -8.75
N PRO A 105 -11.24 -30.84 -8.42
CA PRO A 105 -10.18 -31.76 -8.00
C PRO A 105 -10.50 -32.40 -6.65
N ASP A 106 -9.80 -33.49 -6.33
CA ASP A 106 -9.93 -34.20 -5.07
C ASP A 106 -9.61 -33.27 -3.89
N GLY A 107 -10.53 -33.23 -2.92
CA GLY A 107 -10.43 -32.32 -1.77
C GLY A 107 -10.83 -30.86 -2.09
N GLY A 108 -11.30 -30.59 -3.31
CA GLY A 108 -11.76 -29.27 -3.74
C GLY A 108 -10.61 -28.29 -4.03
N PHE A 109 -10.99 -27.10 -4.49
CA PHE A 109 -10.04 -26.02 -4.73
C PHE A 109 -9.53 -25.40 -3.43
N GLN A 110 -8.33 -24.85 -3.53
CA GLN A 110 -7.75 -23.93 -2.57
C GLN A 110 -7.42 -22.60 -3.26
N THR A 111 -7.48 -21.52 -2.51
CA THR A 111 -7.07 -20.20 -3.00
C THR A 111 -5.60 -20.24 -3.43
N GLY A 112 -5.34 -19.81 -4.66
CA GLY A 112 -4.05 -19.84 -5.34
C GLY A 112 -3.80 -21.08 -6.20
N ASP A 113 -4.76 -22.02 -6.26
CA ASP A 113 -4.70 -23.12 -7.22
C ASP A 113 -4.78 -22.56 -8.66
N VAL A 114 -3.90 -23.05 -9.52
CA VAL A 114 -3.88 -22.71 -10.96
C VAL A 114 -4.59 -23.82 -11.73
N VAL A 115 -5.61 -23.47 -12.50
CA VAL A 115 -6.40 -24.44 -13.27
C VAL A 115 -6.14 -24.25 -14.75
N LEU A 116 -5.72 -25.32 -15.42
CA LEU A 116 -5.38 -25.31 -16.84
C LEU A 116 -6.48 -25.96 -17.67
N SER A 117 -6.72 -25.41 -18.85
CA SER A 117 -7.48 -26.02 -19.94
C SER A 117 -6.56 -26.13 -21.15
N VAL A 118 -5.72 -27.17 -21.20
CA VAL A 118 -4.68 -27.33 -22.21
C VAL A 118 -5.27 -27.91 -23.50
N ALA A 119 -5.13 -27.20 -24.62
CA ALA A 119 -5.73 -27.61 -25.90
C ALA A 119 -5.26 -29.00 -26.39
N SER A 120 -3.98 -29.34 -26.22
CA SER A 120 -3.46 -30.66 -26.59
C SER A 120 -3.95 -31.81 -25.71
N GLU A 121 -4.56 -31.49 -24.57
CA GLU A 121 -5.15 -32.45 -23.61
C GLU A 121 -6.68 -32.46 -23.74
N GLY A 122 -7.25 -31.82 -24.76
CA GLY A 122 -8.71 -31.74 -24.98
C GLY A 122 -9.38 -30.49 -24.38
N GLY A 123 -8.60 -29.57 -23.80
CA GLY A 123 -9.06 -28.28 -23.30
C GLY A 123 -9.21 -27.20 -24.39
N GLN A 124 -9.27 -25.93 -23.95
CA GLN A 124 -9.60 -24.75 -24.77
C GLN A 124 -8.45 -23.75 -24.93
N GLY A 125 -7.26 -24.05 -24.39
CA GLY A 125 -6.09 -23.17 -24.44
C GLY A 125 -6.10 -22.05 -23.39
N HIS A 126 -6.80 -22.23 -22.27
CA HIS A 126 -7.00 -21.21 -21.24
C HIS A 126 -6.46 -21.58 -19.86
N VAL A 127 -6.12 -20.59 -19.04
CA VAL A 127 -5.65 -20.79 -17.67
C VAL A 127 -6.24 -19.74 -16.75
N ILE A 128 -6.60 -20.16 -15.53
CA ILE A 128 -7.15 -19.31 -14.49
C ILE A 128 -6.43 -19.58 -13.17
N ILE A 129 -6.62 -18.68 -12.21
CA ILE A 129 -6.23 -18.91 -10.82
C ILE A 129 -7.46 -18.78 -9.92
N ILE A 130 -7.64 -19.74 -9.01
CA ILE A 130 -8.69 -19.69 -8.00
C ILE A 130 -8.29 -18.63 -6.98
N THR A 131 -9.08 -17.57 -6.87
CA THR A 131 -8.73 -16.42 -6.04
C THR A 131 -9.50 -16.38 -4.73
N ASP A 132 -10.65 -17.04 -4.68
CA ASP A 132 -11.37 -17.29 -3.43
C ASP A 132 -12.14 -18.61 -3.54
N ALA A 133 -11.52 -19.70 -3.10
CA ALA A 133 -12.14 -21.02 -3.16
C ALA A 133 -13.40 -21.13 -2.30
N ALA A 134 -13.47 -20.37 -1.20
CA ALA A 134 -14.62 -20.42 -0.29
C ALA A 134 -15.87 -19.79 -0.90
N ASN A 135 -15.68 -18.79 -1.76
CA ASN A 135 -16.75 -18.08 -2.46
C ASN A 135 -16.88 -18.47 -3.94
N ASP A 136 -16.24 -19.57 -4.36
CA ASP A 136 -16.27 -20.08 -5.75
C ASP A 136 -15.71 -19.08 -6.78
N LEU A 137 -14.72 -18.25 -6.44
CA LEU A 137 -14.22 -17.21 -7.35
C LEU A 137 -12.89 -17.58 -8.01
N LEU A 138 -12.83 -17.36 -9.33
CA LEU A 138 -11.60 -17.38 -10.13
C LEU A 138 -11.33 -16.00 -10.71
N SER A 139 -10.06 -15.71 -11.00
CA SER A 139 -9.64 -14.54 -11.76
C SER A 139 -8.95 -14.96 -13.06
N GLU A 140 -9.25 -14.23 -14.12
CA GLU A 140 -8.81 -14.55 -15.48
C GLU A 140 -8.67 -13.31 -16.35
N ALA A 141 -7.82 -13.41 -17.39
CA ALA A 141 -7.87 -12.56 -18.56
C ALA A 141 -8.57 -13.36 -19.67
N TRP A 142 -9.75 -12.92 -20.10
CA TRP A 142 -10.70 -13.73 -20.88
C TRP A 142 -10.57 -13.55 -22.39
N ILE A 143 -10.89 -12.36 -22.91
CA ILE A 143 -10.85 -12.06 -24.34
C ILE A 143 -10.87 -10.54 -24.55
N ALA A 144 -10.37 -10.06 -25.69
CA ALA A 144 -10.40 -8.64 -26.05
C ALA A 144 -11.85 -8.13 -26.26
N GLU A 145 -12.01 -6.81 -26.24
CA GLU A 145 -13.26 -6.08 -26.39
C GLU A 145 -14.05 -6.40 -27.67
N ASP A 146 -13.34 -6.79 -28.73
CA ASP A 146 -13.91 -7.16 -30.03
C ASP A 146 -14.02 -8.68 -30.23
N GLY A 147 -13.67 -9.46 -29.21
CA GLY A 147 -13.63 -10.92 -29.25
C GLY A 147 -12.37 -11.51 -29.90
N SER A 148 -11.37 -10.68 -30.22
CA SER A 148 -10.09 -11.11 -30.76
C SER A 148 -9.06 -11.41 -29.65
N ILE A 149 -7.82 -11.68 -30.06
CA ILE A 149 -6.69 -11.89 -29.16
C ILE A 149 -5.77 -10.67 -29.02
N ASP A 150 -6.11 -9.55 -29.65
CA ASP A 150 -5.29 -8.35 -29.70
C ASP A 150 -6.14 -7.11 -29.43
N GLY A 151 -6.48 -6.92 -28.16
CA GLY A 151 -7.26 -5.77 -27.70
C GLY A 151 -6.44 -4.51 -27.51
N TYR A 152 -7.14 -3.38 -27.40
CA TYR A 152 -6.54 -2.10 -27.00
C TYR A 152 -5.96 -2.17 -25.58
N LEU A 153 -5.13 -1.19 -25.20
CA LEU A 153 -4.59 -1.09 -23.84
C LEU A 153 -5.71 -0.71 -22.85
N GLY A 154 -5.76 -1.41 -21.71
CA GLY A 154 -6.74 -1.20 -20.65
C GLY A 154 -8.02 -1.99 -20.84
N ASP A 155 -8.79 -2.13 -19.77
CA ASP A 155 -10.05 -2.85 -19.77
C ASP A 155 -11.15 -1.97 -20.40
N GLN A 156 -11.50 -2.25 -21.67
CA GLN A 156 -12.46 -1.46 -22.42
C GLN A 156 -13.92 -1.81 -22.10
N THR A 157 -14.17 -3.03 -21.63
CA THR A 157 -15.52 -3.59 -21.42
C THR A 157 -15.85 -3.85 -19.95
N GLY A 158 -14.87 -3.77 -19.05
CA GLY A 158 -15.04 -4.18 -17.65
C GLY A 158 -14.99 -5.70 -17.49
N GLY A 159 -14.41 -6.41 -18.47
CA GLY A 159 -14.56 -7.86 -18.60
C GLY A 159 -13.47 -8.57 -19.40
N GLU A 160 -12.52 -7.81 -19.97
CA GLU A 160 -11.33 -8.38 -20.59
C GLU A 160 -10.45 -9.09 -19.55
N THR A 161 -10.26 -8.48 -18.38
CA THR A 161 -9.83 -9.16 -17.16
C THR A 161 -10.97 -9.12 -16.16
N ARG A 162 -11.16 -10.20 -15.39
CA ARG A 162 -12.33 -10.30 -14.50
C ARG A 162 -12.17 -11.34 -13.41
N THR A 163 -12.94 -11.14 -12.35
CA THR A 163 -13.22 -12.20 -11.37
C THR A 163 -14.66 -12.66 -11.48
N VAL A 164 -14.85 -13.96 -11.69
CA VAL A 164 -16.17 -14.57 -11.87
C VAL A 164 -16.31 -15.88 -11.08
N PRO A 165 -17.55 -16.36 -10.84
CA PRO A 165 -17.75 -17.64 -10.19
C PRO A 165 -17.30 -18.82 -11.08
N TYR A 166 -16.42 -19.68 -10.56
CA TYR A 166 -15.91 -20.86 -11.25
C TYR A 166 -17.03 -21.79 -11.70
N SER A 167 -18.02 -22.06 -10.84
CA SER A 167 -19.16 -22.94 -11.16
C SER A 167 -19.97 -22.47 -12.37
N THR A 168 -19.93 -21.16 -12.67
CA THR A 168 -20.67 -20.57 -13.78
C THR A 168 -19.85 -20.40 -15.06
N HIS A 169 -18.54 -20.59 -14.98
CA HIS A 169 -17.62 -20.37 -16.10
C HIS A 169 -17.93 -21.31 -17.28
N PRO A 170 -17.89 -20.83 -18.55
CA PRO A 170 -18.22 -21.65 -19.72
C PRO A 170 -17.44 -22.97 -19.78
N TYR A 171 -16.14 -22.94 -19.46
CA TYR A 171 -15.28 -24.12 -19.49
C TYR A 171 -15.55 -25.09 -18.33
N THR A 172 -16.09 -24.61 -17.21
CA THR A 172 -16.59 -25.48 -16.16
C THR A 172 -17.85 -26.21 -16.63
N ARG A 173 -18.79 -25.47 -17.23
CA ARG A 173 -20.06 -26.06 -17.74
C ARG A 173 -19.86 -27.09 -18.84
N SER A 174 -18.81 -26.91 -19.66
CA SER A 174 -18.46 -27.84 -20.73
C SER A 174 -17.50 -28.96 -20.28
N GLY A 175 -17.06 -28.97 -19.01
CA GLY A 175 -16.07 -29.94 -18.51
C GLY A 175 -14.73 -29.88 -19.25
N ALA A 176 -14.25 -28.68 -19.59
CA ALA A 176 -13.07 -28.49 -20.42
C ALA A 176 -11.77 -28.18 -19.64
N TRP A 177 -11.81 -28.20 -18.31
CA TRP A 177 -10.61 -28.11 -17.48
C TRP A 177 -9.84 -29.42 -17.52
N THR A 178 -8.52 -29.34 -17.55
CA THR A 178 -7.61 -30.47 -17.79
C THR A 178 -6.72 -30.78 -16.59
N SER A 179 -6.46 -29.81 -15.71
CA SER A 179 -5.71 -30.04 -14.47
C SER A 179 -5.82 -28.89 -13.49
N CYS A 180 -5.52 -29.19 -12.22
CA CYS A 180 -5.38 -28.23 -11.14
C CYS A 180 -3.98 -28.35 -10.53
N HIS A 181 -3.30 -27.24 -10.32
CA HIS A 181 -1.93 -27.17 -9.83
C HIS A 181 -1.88 -26.36 -8.53
N ARG A 182 -1.39 -26.98 -7.47
CA ARG A 182 -1.30 -26.41 -6.13
C ARG A 182 0.14 -26.18 -5.73
N PHE A 183 0.44 -25.01 -5.17
CA PHE A 183 1.78 -24.71 -4.71
C PHE A 183 2.17 -25.53 -3.47
N ASP A 184 3.36 -26.12 -3.50
CA ASP A 184 3.99 -26.87 -2.42
C ASP A 184 5.37 -26.24 -2.09
N SER A 185 5.48 -25.74 -0.86
CA SER A 185 6.68 -25.03 -0.41
C SER A 185 7.90 -25.95 -0.28
N ASP A 186 7.71 -27.19 0.16
CA ASP A 186 8.80 -28.14 0.34
C ASP A 186 9.35 -28.57 -1.02
N ARG A 187 8.46 -28.76 -2.00
CA ARG A 187 8.84 -29.01 -3.39
C ARG A 187 9.62 -27.84 -3.98
N PHE A 188 9.15 -26.61 -3.77
CA PHE A 188 9.87 -25.42 -4.23
C PHE A 188 11.28 -25.35 -3.65
N MET A 189 11.42 -25.55 -2.33
CA MET A 189 12.70 -25.50 -1.63
C MET A 189 13.64 -26.64 -2.04
N ALA A 190 13.10 -27.81 -2.40
CA ALA A 190 13.89 -28.90 -2.94
C ALA A 190 14.44 -28.59 -4.34
N GLN A 191 13.70 -27.83 -5.14
CA GLN A 191 14.08 -27.41 -6.49
C GLN A 191 15.06 -26.22 -6.48
N TRP A 192 14.89 -25.31 -5.52
CA TRP A 192 15.65 -24.06 -5.40
C TRP A 192 16.25 -23.90 -3.99
N PRO A 193 17.20 -24.78 -3.61
CA PRO A 193 17.74 -24.86 -2.25
C PRO A 193 18.48 -23.60 -1.78
N GLU A 194 18.88 -22.71 -2.69
CA GLU A 194 19.42 -21.39 -2.37
C GLU A 194 18.45 -20.52 -1.57
N PHE A 195 17.14 -20.72 -1.74
CA PHE A 195 16.10 -20.01 -0.97
C PHE A 195 15.76 -20.71 0.36
N ALA A 196 16.37 -21.87 0.64
CA ALA A 196 16.12 -22.65 1.87
C ALA A 196 16.75 -22.08 3.15
N LYS A 197 17.62 -21.07 3.05
CA LYS A 197 18.45 -20.60 4.17
C LYS A 197 17.93 -19.34 4.86
N THR A 198 16.69 -19.34 5.33
CA THR A 198 16.23 -18.43 6.41
C THR A 198 15.07 -19.01 7.22
N THR A 199 15.20 -20.21 7.78
CA THR A 199 14.36 -20.60 8.94
C THR A 199 15.16 -21.48 9.91
N SER A 200 15.21 -21.04 11.16
CA SER A 200 15.74 -21.77 12.30
C SER A 200 15.05 -23.12 12.48
N THR A 201 15.82 -24.12 12.88
CA THR A 201 15.48 -25.54 13.04
C THR A 201 14.18 -25.83 13.81
N PRO A 202 13.35 -26.81 13.37
CA PRO A 202 12.12 -27.20 14.05
C PRO A 202 12.38 -28.12 15.26
N LYS A 203 11.66 -27.87 16.37
CA LYS A 203 11.53 -28.75 17.55
C LYS A 203 10.37 -29.76 17.33
N PRO A 204 10.40 -30.99 17.89
CA PRO A 204 9.50 -32.07 17.48
C PRO A 204 8.01 -31.83 17.75
N THR A 205 7.20 -32.26 16.79
CA THR A 205 5.74 -32.21 16.68
C THR A 205 4.98 -33.00 17.76
N PRO A 206 3.87 -32.46 18.30
CA PRO A 206 2.67 -33.22 18.59
C PRO A 206 1.59 -33.00 17.51
N THR A 207 0.84 -34.07 17.25
CA THR A 207 -0.25 -34.34 16.29
C THR A 207 -1.14 -33.15 15.85
N PRO A 208 -1.53 -33.05 14.57
CA PRO A 208 -2.17 -31.86 13.99
C PRO A 208 -3.59 -31.62 14.52
N THR A 209 -3.81 -30.39 14.96
CA THR A 209 -5.15 -29.75 15.02
C THR A 209 -5.23 -28.81 13.80
N PRO A 210 -6.37 -28.72 13.09
CA PRO A 210 -6.50 -27.97 11.82
C PRO A 210 -5.90 -26.56 11.88
N ALA A 211 -5.08 -26.23 10.87
CA ALA A 211 -4.39 -24.95 10.77
C ALA A 211 -5.38 -23.80 10.53
N THR A 212 -5.43 -22.88 11.49
CA THR A 212 -6.15 -21.60 11.44
C THR A 212 -5.46 -20.64 10.44
N PRO A 213 -6.20 -19.83 9.66
CA PRO A 213 -5.63 -18.87 8.72
C PRO A 213 -4.62 -17.93 9.40
N SER A 214 -3.51 -17.64 8.70
CA SER A 214 -2.43 -16.79 9.20
C SER A 214 -2.93 -15.37 9.48
N VAL A 215 -3.03 -15.05 10.77
CA VAL A 215 -3.34 -13.71 11.29
C VAL A 215 -2.26 -12.72 10.80
N PRO A 216 -2.64 -11.50 10.35
CA PRO A 216 -1.71 -10.41 10.08
C PRO A 216 -0.75 -10.19 11.24
N ALA A 217 0.43 -9.66 10.95
CA ALA A 217 1.47 -9.48 11.96
C ALA A 217 1.01 -8.50 13.07
N HIS A 218 0.18 -7.52 12.73
CA HIS A 218 -0.39 -6.54 13.66
C HIS A 218 -1.83 -6.87 14.05
N ALA A 219 -2.34 -6.23 15.09
CA ALA A 219 -3.78 -6.30 15.37
C ALA A 219 -4.51 -5.34 14.42
N HIS A 220 -5.60 -5.80 13.84
CA HIS A 220 -6.43 -4.97 12.97
C HIS A 220 -7.82 -4.79 13.55
N GLY A 221 -8.43 -3.66 13.23
CA GLY A 221 -9.72 -3.34 13.77
C GLY A 221 -10.44 -2.32 12.93
N ILE A 222 -11.64 -2.06 13.38
CA ILE A 222 -12.50 -1.03 12.82
C ILE A 222 -12.89 -0.04 13.90
N ASP A 223 -13.29 1.15 13.50
CA ASP A 223 -14.11 2.02 14.32
C ASP A 223 -15.50 2.17 13.70
N VAL A 224 -16.51 2.29 14.56
CA VAL A 224 -17.92 2.24 14.17
C VAL A 224 -18.75 3.24 14.95
N SER A 225 -19.82 3.70 14.32
CA SER A 225 -20.82 4.58 14.92
C SER A 225 -22.23 4.09 14.59
N SER A 226 -23.25 4.94 14.78
CA SER A 226 -24.60 4.69 14.28
C SER A 226 -24.67 4.62 12.75
N HIS A 227 -23.66 5.12 12.02
CA HIS A 227 -23.61 4.98 10.56
C HIS A 227 -23.47 3.51 10.12
N GLN A 228 -22.91 2.67 10.98
CA GLN A 228 -22.78 1.22 10.76
C GLN A 228 -23.85 0.44 11.53
N GLU A 229 -25.05 1.01 11.71
CA GLU A 229 -26.17 0.28 12.32
C GLU A 229 -26.44 -1.06 11.59
N GLY A 230 -26.72 -2.11 12.37
CA GLY A 230 -26.99 -3.44 11.84
C GLY A 230 -25.75 -4.26 11.45
N ILE A 231 -24.53 -3.73 11.67
CA ILE A 231 -23.30 -4.50 11.50
C ILE A 231 -23.26 -5.72 12.44
N ASP A 232 -22.94 -6.90 11.88
CA ASP A 232 -22.66 -8.09 12.68
C ASP A 232 -21.21 -8.10 13.14
N ILE A 233 -20.94 -7.38 14.23
CA ILE A 233 -19.60 -7.33 14.82
C ILE A 233 -19.12 -8.71 15.25
N ALA A 234 -19.98 -9.67 15.58
CA ALA A 234 -19.53 -10.96 16.07
C ALA A 234 -18.83 -11.74 14.96
N ASP A 235 -19.48 -11.82 13.80
CA ASP A 235 -19.05 -12.60 12.64
C ASP A 235 -18.00 -11.88 11.79
N LEU A 236 -17.84 -10.56 11.95
CA LEU A 236 -16.84 -9.78 11.22
C LEU A 236 -15.41 -10.04 11.75
N TRP A 237 -14.45 -10.22 10.86
CA TRP A 237 -13.06 -10.37 11.28
C TRP A 237 -12.46 -9.04 11.78
N ALA A 238 -12.09 -8.98 13.06
CA ALA A 238 -11.41 -7.86 13.71
C ALA A 238 -10.78 -8.31 15.05
N ASP A 239 -9.60 -7.80 15.40
CA ASP A 239 -8.98 -7.97 16.72
C ASP A 239 -9.52 -6.97 17.76
N PHE A 240 -9.92 -5.79 17.29
CA PHE A 240 -10.47 -4.72 18.13
C PHE A 240 -11.54 -3.92 17.38
N VAL A 241 -12.44 -3.29 18.15
CA VAL A 241 -13.47 -2.38 17.64
C VAL A 241 -13.51 -1.14 18.53
N ILE A 242 -13.44 0.05 17.95
CA ILE A 242 -13.61 1.32 18.65
C ILE A 242 -15.01 1.88 18.34
N VAL A 243 -15.86 1.98 19.35
CA VAL A 243 -17.27 2.34 19.18
C VAL A 243 -17.51 3.80 19.57
N LYS A 244 -18.20 4.57 18.73
CA LYS A 244 -18.66 5.92 19.10
C LYS A 244 -19.51 5.83 20.35
N CYS A 245 -19.13 6.56 21.38
CA CYS A 245 -19.85 6.60 22.65
C CYS A 245 -20.78 7.81 22.70
N THR A 246 -20.18 9.00 22.57
CA THR A 246 -20.89 10.27 22.72
C THR A 246 -20.30 11.33 21.78
N GLU A 247 -21.06 12.39 21.57
CA GLU A 247 -20.63 13.59 20.85
C GLU A 247 -21.12 14.82 21.61
N GLY A 248 -20.21 15.76 21.87
CA GLY A 248 -20.50 16.91 22.73
C GLY A 248 -21.11 16.50 24.08
N ASP A 249 -21.99 17.32 24.62
CA ASP A 249 -22.64 17.10 25.91
C ASP A 249 -24.11 16.67 25.80
N GLY A 250 -24.54 16.24 24.61
CA GLY A 250 -25.96 16.01 24.30
C GLY A 250 -26.30 14.83 23.40
N TYR A 251 -25.32 14.18 22.76
CA TYR A 251 -25.58 13.03 21.88
C TYR A 251 -24.88 11.76 22.37
N THR A 252 -25.65 10.67 22.48
CA THR A 252 -25.13 9.32 22.73
C THR A 252 -25.45 8.45 21.51
N ASN A 253 -24.46 7.70 21.02
CA ASN A 253 -24.67 6.78 19.90
C ASN A 253 -25.72 5.72 20.30
N PRO A 254 -26.87 5.63 19.59
CA PRO A 254 -27.93 4.68 19.93
C PRO A 254 -27.50 3.22 19.78
N CYS A 255 -26.50 2.94 18.94
CA CYS A 255 -25.99 1.59 18.70
C CYS A 255 -24.87 1.18 19.68
N MET A 256 -24.38 2.11 20.52
CA MET A 256 -23.22 1.91 21.39
C MET A 256 -23.34 0.68 22.27
N GLY A 257 -24.51 0.50 22.91
CA GLY A 257 -24.75 -0.63 23.79
C GLY A 257 -24.60 -1.98 23.09
N ALA A 258 -25.24 -2.12 21.93
CA ALA A 258 -25.21 -3.35 21.14
C ALA A 258 -23.81 -3.61 20.54
N GLN A 259 -23.18 -2.59 19.95
CA GLN A 259 -21.86 -2.69 19.34
C GLN A 259 -20.78 -3.05 20.38
N ALA A 260 -20.80 -2.41 21.55
CA ALA A 260 -19.85 -2.68 22.63
C ALA A 260 -20.04 -4.09 23.24
N GLN A 261 -21.29 -4.53 23.44
CA GLN A 261 -21.56 -5.88 23.96
C GLN A 261 -21.18 -6.96 22.95
N ALA A 262 -21.48 -6.77 21.66
CA ALA A 262 -21.07 -7.70 20.61
C ALA A 262 -19.54 -7.83 20.56
N THR A 263 -18.82 -6.70 20.56
CA THR A 263 -17.35 -6.68 20.60
C THR A 263 -16.80 -7.51 21.75
N LEU A 264 -17.27 -7.26 22.98
CA LEU A 264 -16.79 -7.95 24.18
C LEU A 264 -17.19 -9.42 24.24
N SER A 265 -18.37 -9.78 23.73
CA SER A 265 -18.88 -11.16 23.74
C SER A 265 -18.19 -12.04 22.68
N SER A 266 -17.54 -11.42 21.71
CA SER A 266 -16.75 -12.08 20.66
C SER A 266 -15.25 -12.08 20.95
N ASP A 267 -14.86 -11.86 22.21
CA ASP A 267 -13.46 -11.81 22.68
C ASP A 267 -12.58 -10.77 21.96
N LYS A 268 -13.20 -9.72 21.40
CA LYS A 268 -12.49 -8.60 20.75
C LYS A 268 -12.21 -7.50 21.76
N ARG A 269 -11.12 -6.76 21.53
CA ARG A 269 -10.79 -5.59 22.35
C ARG A 269 -11.76 -4.44 22.04
N LEU A 270 -12.31 -3.83 23.09
CA LEU A 270 -13.23 -2.70 22.97
C LEU A 270 -12.50 -1.37 23.19
N GLY A 271 -12.71 -0.43 22.29
CA GLY A 271 -12.46 1.00 22.50
C GLY A 271 -13.76 1.79 22.49
N LEU A 272 -13.80 2.92 23.19
CA LEU A 272 -14.90 3.87 23.15
C LEU A 272 -14.35 5.26 22.84
N TYR A 273 -14.95 5.96 21.88
CA TYR A 273 -14.52 7.32 21.54
C TYR A 273 -15.59 8.37 21.80
N HIS A 274 -15.15 9.58 22.11
CA HIS A 274 -15.97 10.77 22.30
C HIS A 274 -15.63 11.79 21.23
N PHE A 275 -16.60 12.13 20.37
CA PHE A 275 -16.44 13.18 19.36
C PHE A 275 -16.54 14.54 20.03
N ALA A 276 -15.42 15.26 20.10
CA ALA A 276 -15.35 16.55 20.76
C ALA A 276 -16.13 17.61 19.98
N ARG A 277 -16.80 18.51 20.71
CA ARG A 277 -17.40 19.73 20.14
C ARG A 277 -16.90 20.97 20.87
N PRO A 278 -17.01 22.18 20.30
CA PRO A 278 -16.81 23.42 21.03
C PRO A 278 -17.70 23.49 22.28
N GLY A 279 -17.10 23.66 23.46
CA GLY A 279 -17.86 23.70 24.72
C GLY A 279 -17.01 23.52 25.98
N ASP A 280 -17.68 23.30 27.10
CA ASP A 280 -17.01 23.09 28.40
C ASP A 280 -16.41 21.68 28.50
N VAL A 281 -15.16 21.60 28.95
CA VAL A 281 -14.44 20.33 29.16
C VAL A 281 -15.20 19.45 30.16
N SER A 282 -15.64 20.01 31.27
CA SER A 282 -16.24 19.26 32.38
C SER A 282 -17.57 18.64 31.99
N ASP A 283 -18.38 19.36 31.20
CA ASP A 283 -19.66 18.85 30.71
C ASP A 283 -19.48 17.69 29.75
N GLN A 284 -18.56 17.80 28.79
CA GLN A 284 -18.25 16.72 27.86
C GLN A 284 -17.63 15.49 28.54
N VAL A 285 -16.71 15.69 29.49
CA VAL A 285 -16.14 14.59 30.31
C VAL A 285 -17.24 13.90 31.11
N ARG A 286 -18.09 14.67 31.80
CA ARG A 286 -19.20 14.12 32.60
C ARG A 286 -20.15 13.31 31.72
N TYR A 287 -20.48 13.83 30.54
CA TYR A 287 -21.38 13.18 29.60
C TYR A 287 -20.80 11.87 29.05
N PHE A 288 -19.55 11.91 28.57
CA PHE A 288 -18.84 10.73 28.07
C PHE A 288 -18.71 9.63 29.15
N LEU A 289 -18.28 9.98 30.36
CA LEU A 289 -18.10 9.01 31.44
C LEU A 289 -19.42 8.42 31.93
N ALA A 290 -20.51 9.18 31.90
CA ALA A 290 -21.83 8.66 32.24
C ALA A 290 -22.26 7.55 31.27
N ALA A 291 -22.04 7.75 29.96
CA ALA A 291 -22.35 6.77 28.93
C ALA A 291 -21.37 5.58 28.94
N ALA A 292 -20.06 5.83 29.11
CA ALA A 292 -19.03 4.80 29.09
C ALA A 292 -19.01 3.91 30.36
N ARG A 293 -19.68 4.35 31.45
CA ARG A 293 -19.66 3.70 32.76
C ARG A 293 -19.78 2.16 32.76
N PRO A 294 -20.66 1.53 31.97
CA PRO A 294 -20.80 0.06 31.97
C PRO A 294 -19.56 -0.69 31.46
N TYR A 295 -18.66 -0.01 30.76
CA TYR A 295 -17.52 -0.60 30.06
C TYR A 295 -16.17 -0.16 30.62
N LEU A 296 -16.15 0.71 31.63
CA LEU A 296 -14.92 1.13 32.30
C LEU A 296 -14.17 -0.08 32.88
N GLY A 297 -12.85 -0.09 32.73
CA GLY A 297 -12.00 -1.22 33.09
C GLY A 297 -12.03 -2.39 32.10
N ARG A 298 -12.79 -2.28 31.00
CA ARG A 298 -12.84 -3.26 29.90
C ARG A 298 -12.63 -2.63 28.52
N ALA A 299 -12.63 -1.30 28.43
CA ALA A 299 -12.44 -0.56 27.20
C ALA A 299 -11.36 0.51 27.32
N THR A 300 -10.63 0.77 26.22
CA THR A 300 -9.81 1.99 26.09
C THR A 300 -10.71 3.18 25.77
N LEU A 301 -10.32 4.38 26.21
CA LEU A 301 -11.09 5.61 26.01
C LEU A 301 -10.34 6.55 25.08
N TRP A 302 -11.03 7.13 24.10
CA TRP A 302 -10.43 7.98 23.07
C TRP A 302 -11.16 9.32 22.96
N LEU A 303 -10.40 10.41 22.85
CA LEU A 303 -10.89 11.72 22.44
C LEU A 303 -10.76 11.83 20.93
N ASP A 304 -11.87 11.91 20.22
CA ASP A 304 -11.90 12.20 18.79
C ASP A 304 -11.87 13.72 18.59
N TRP A 305 -10.74 14.22 18.09
CA TRP A 305 -10.36 15.63 18.02
C TRP A 305 -10.28 16.12 16.57
N GLU A 306 -11.44 16.37 15.99
CA GLU A 306 -11.57 16.81 14.60
C GLU A 306 -12.72 17.81 14.40
N ASP A 307 -13.00 18.14 13.13
CA ASP A 307 -14.01 19.11 12.70
C ASP A 307 -13.80 20.50 13.35
N ASP A 308 -14.72 20.94 14.21
CA ASP A 308 -14.69 22.26 14.85
C ASP A 308 -14.00 22.28 16.21
N ALA A 309 -13.67 21.12 16.79
CA ALA A 309 -12.99 21.02 18.08
C ALA A 309 -11.56 21.61 18.09
N PRO A 310 -10.71 21.44 17.06
CA PRO A 310 -9.33 21.93 17.06
C PRO A 310 -9.15 23.42 17.32
N ALA A 311 -10.15 24.26 17.00
CA ALA A 311 -10.13 25.69 17.28
C ALA A 311 -10.00 26.03 18.79
N GLN A 312 -10.31 25.08 19.67
CA GLN A 312 -10.16 25.22 21.13
C GLN A 312 -8.70 25.02 21.60
N GLY A 313 -7.84 24.50 20.73
CA GLY A 313 -6.41 24.32 20.93
C GLY A 313 -6.01 23.12 21.82
N PRO A 314 -4.72 22.74 21.81
CA PRO A 314 -4.21 21.55 22.53
C PRO A 314 -4.44 21.56 24.04
N GLY A 315 -4.54 22.75 24.65
CA GLY A 315 -4.77 22.89 26.09
C GLY A 315 -6.13 22.35 26.52
N TRP A 316 -7.17 22.50 25.69
CA TRP A 316 -8.49 21.94 25.96
C TRP A 316 -8.44 20.41 25.89
N ALA A 317 -7.83 19.86 24.84
CA ALA A 317 -7.69 18.42 24.66
C ALA A 317 -6.90 17.79 25.82
N LEU A 318 -5.81 18.43 26.25
CA LEU A 318 -5.04 17.99 27.41
C LEU A 318 -5.89 17.96 28.69
N ALA A 319 -6.67 19.03 28.95
CA ALA A 319 -7.53 19.11 30.12
C ALA A 319 -8.61 17.99 30.12
N TRP A 320 -9.19 17.69 28.96
CA TRP A 320 -10.14 16.58 28.82
C TRP A 320 -9.50 15.23 29.11
N LEU A 321 -8.32 14.96 28.51
CA LEU A 321 -7.58 13.71 28.70
C LEU A 321 -7.12 13.53 30.16
N ASP A 322 -6.67 14.60 30.82
CA ASP A 322 -6.32 14.61 32.24
C ASP A 322 -7.54 14.32 33.13
N ALA A 323 -8.68 14.95 32.84
CA ALA A 323 -9.92 14.74 33.60
C ALA A 323 -10.45 13.31 33.46
N VAL A 324 -10.46 12.74 32.25
CA VAL A 324 -10.84 11.34 32.03
C VAL A 324 -9.88 10.41 32.77
N ALA A 325 -8.56 10.60 32.60
CA ALA A 325 -7.57 9.77 33.27
C ALA A 325 -7.70 9.81 34.79
N ALA A 326 -7.94 10.99 35.37
CA ALA A 326 -8.12 11.17 36.81
C ALA A 326 -9.40 10.49 37.33
N ALA A 327 -10.49 10.56 36.56
CA ALA A 327 -11.79 10.01 36.98
C ALA A 327 -11.85 8.47 36.89
N THR A 328 -11.15 7.87 35.94
CA THR A 328 -11.25 6.43 35.66
C THR A 328 -10.02 5.64 36.14
N GLY A 329 -8.90 6.32 36.38
CA GLY A 329 -7.61 5.67 36.59
C GLY A 329 -7.09 4.97 35.34
N THR A 330 -7.62 5.25 34.15
CA THR A 330 -7.15 4.70 32.86
C THR A 330 -6.21 5.69 32.16
N THR A 331 -5.57 5.25 31.07
CA THR A 331 -4.87 6.18 30.17
C THR A 331 -5.68 6.35 28.88
N PRO A 332 -6.44 7.45 28.71
CA PRO A 332 -7.13 7.72 27.45
C PRO A 332 -6.12 8.02 26.32
N GLY A 333 -6.55 7.92 25.07
CA GLY A 333 -5.79 8.38 23.90
C GLY A 333 -6.52 9.48 23.16
N ILE A 334 -5.87 10.07 22.16
CA ILE A 334 -6.44 11.10 21.28
C ILE A 334 -6.40 10.63 19.84
N TYR A 335 -7.47 10.88 19.09
CA TYR A 335 -7.55 10.73 17.65
C TYR A 335 -7.42 12.07 16.95
N MET A 336 -6.61 12.12 15.89
CA MET A 336 -6.45 13.31 15.04
C MET A 336 -6.12 12.94 13.60
N ASN A 337 -6.57 13.79 12.67
CA ASN A 337 -6.21 13.71 11.26
C ASN A 337 -4.83 14.33 10.95
N GLY A 338 -4.36 14.07 9.73
CA GLY A 338 -3.11 14.58 9.17
C GLY A 338 -2.85 16.07 9.38
N SER A 339 -3.84 16.93 9.12
CA SER A 339 -3.70 18.39 9.30
C SER A 339 -3.49 18.73 10.78
N THR A 340 -4.41 18.28 11.63
CA THR A 340 -4.47 18.67 13.05
C THR A 340 -3.23 18.25 13.82
N VAL A 341 -2.65 17.08 13.52
CA VAL A 341 -1.39 16.63 14.13
C VAL A 341 -0.22 17.56 13.83
N ASN A 342 -0.25 18.25 12.69
CA ASN A 342 0.84 19.13 12.22
C ASN A 342 0.62 20.61 12.55
N ASP A 343 -0.63 21.06 12.72
CA ASP A 343 -0.99 22.47 12.88
C ASP A 343 -0.70 23.06 14.28
N TYR A 344 -0.53 22.21 15.30
CA TYR A 344 -0.37 22.64 16.69
C TYR A 344 0.84 22.02 17.40
N ASP A 345 1.24 22.64 18.52
CA ASP A 345 2.22 22.04 19.43
C ASP A 345 1.54 21.06 20.39
N TRP A 346 1.81 19.78 20.15
CA TRP A 346 1.22 18.67 20.91
C TRP A 346 2.14 18.11 21.99
N ALA A 347 3.30 18.72 22.26
CA ALA A 347 4.29 18.17 23.18
C ALA A 347 3.71 17.83 24.57
N GLY A 348 2.82 18.67 25.10
CA GLY A 348 2.16 18.44 26.39
C GLY A 348 1.22 17.22 26.40
N VAL A 349 0.51 16.98 25.29
CA VAL A 349 -0.39 15.82 25.15
C VAL A 349 0.42 14.55 24.88
N ALA A 350 1.37 14.62 23.95
CA ALA A 350 2.22 13.50 23.55
C ALA A 350 3.12 12.98 24.67
N ALA A 351 3.42 13.82 25.67
CA ALA A 351 4.19 13.42 26.85
C ALA A 351 3.51 12.30 27.68
N ARG A 352 2.19 12.12 27.55
CA ARG A 352 1.42 11.17 28.37
C ARG A 352 0.44 10.30 27.58
N TYR A 353 -0.16 10.84 26.51
CA TYR A 353 -1.32 10.23 25.87
C TYR A 353 -0.96 9.67 24.48
N PRO A 354 -1.36 8.42 24.15
CA PRO A 354 -1.09 7.83 22.85
C PRO A 354 -1.98 8.42 21.76
N LEU A 355 -1.48 8.36 20.52
CA LEU A 355 -2.17 8.86 19.35
C LEU A 355 -2.82 7.72 18.54
N TRP A 356 -4.06 7.95 18.16
CA TRP A 356 -4.76 7.30 17.06
C TRP A 356 -4.74 8.27 15.87
N TYR A 357 -4.09 7.90 14.77
CA TYR A 357 -3.79 8.81 13.67
C TYR A 357 -4.55 8.42 12.41
N ALA A 358 -5.34 9.35 11.88
CA ALA A 358 -5.90 9.26 10.54
C ALA A 358 -4.89 9.77 9.51
N ASP A 359 -4.32 8.82 8.76
CA ASP A 359 -3.31 9.06 7.76
C ASP A 359 -3.95 9.45 6.42
N PRO A 360 -3.69 10.67 5.91
CA PRO A 360 -4.30 11.14 4.67
C PRO A 360 -3.83 10.37 3.43
N THR A 361 -2.68 9.67 3.51
CA THR A 361 -2.02 9.04 2.35
C THR A 361 -2.93 8.05 1.63
N ASN A 362 -3.61 7.20 2.40
CA ASN A 362 -4.44 6.12 1.87
C ASN A 362 -5.91 6.25 2.29
N TYR A 363 -6.27 7.38 2.87
CA TYR A 363 -7.54 7.56 3.57
C TYR A 363 -8.75 7.24 2.70
N ASN A 364 -8.74 7.67 1.44
CA ASN A 364 -9.84 7.46 0.49
C ASN A 364 -9.73 6.16 -0.33
N THR A 365 -8.73 5.33 -0.07
CA THR A 365 -8.46 4.11 -0.82
C THR A 365 -9.35 2.99 -0.33
N THR A 366 -10.06 2.32 -1.24
CA THR A 366 -10.83 1.12 -0.93
C THR A 366 -9.90 -0.06 -0.72
N TYR A 367 -9.97 -0.69 0.45
CA TYR A 367 -9.26 -1.93 0.75
C TYR A 367 -10.25 -3.05 1.02
N ILE A 368 -10.07 -4.19 0.36
CA ILE A 368 -10.81 -5.42 0.67
C ILE A 368 -9.96 -6.26 1.62
N GLY A 369 -10.43 -6.38 2.86
CA GLY A 369 -9.65 -6.98 3.95
C GLY A 369 -8.56 -6.05 4.50
N TYR A 370 -8.05 -6.40 5.69
CA TYR A 370 -7.00 -5.62 6.32
C TYR A 370 -5.66 -5.73 5.58
N ILE A 371 -4.87 -4.66 5.67
CA ILE A 371 -3.50 -4.59 5.17
C ILE A 371 -2.59 -4.01 6.27
N ASP A 372 -1.28 -4.17 6.09
CA ASP A 372 -0.24 -3.57 6.94
C ASP A 372 0.45 -2.40 6.21
N PRO A 373 -0.15 -1.20 6.17
CA PRO A 373 0.44 -0.05 5.46
C PRO A 373 1.73 0.42 6.14
N ALA A 374 2.55 1.22 5.46
CA ALA A 374 3.73 1.84 6.08
C ALA A 374 3.33 2.59 7.37
N VAL A 375 4.12 2.45 8.45
CA VAL A 375 3.86 3.16 9.71
C VAL A 375 4.28 4.62 9.57
N PRO A 376 3.37 5.60 9.74
CA PRO A 376 3.73 7.00 9.59
C PRO A 376 4.65 7.45 10.74
N LEU A 377 5.62 8.30 10.40
CA LEU A 377 6.51 8.93 11.36
C LEU A 377 5.95 10.30 11.76
N LEU A 378 5.75 10.51 13.06
CA LEU A 378 5.03 11.68 13.59
C LEU A 378 5.91 12.50 14.53
N ARG A 379 5.87 13.83 14.38
CA ARG A 379 6.76 14.78 15.07
C ARG A 379 6.84 14.58 16.59
N PHE A 380 5.69 14.41 17.26
CA PHE A 380 5.62 14.35 18.72
C PHE A 380 5.51 12.92 19.27
N TRP A 381 4.98 11.97 18.49
CA TRP A 381 4.71 10.59 18.94
C TRP A 381 5.71 9.56 18.40
N GLY A 382 6.54 9.92 17.42
CA GLY A 382 7.37 8.98 16.68
C GLY A 382 6.51 8.10 15.76
N GLN A 383 5.69 7.22 16.32
CA GLN A 383 4.73 6.39 15.60
C GLN A 383 3.39 6.40 16.35
N PRO A 384 2.25 6.36 15.64
CA PRO A 384 0.95 6.27 16.30
C PRO A 384 0.80 4.91 17.01
N LEU A 385 -0.05 4.85 18.03
CA LEU A 385 -0.49 3.58 18.61
C LEU A 385 -1.50 2.91 17.68
N ILE A 386 -2.43 3.68 17.13
CA ILE A 386 -3.43 3.22 16.16
C ILE A 386 -3.29 4.04 14.89
N HIS A 387 -3.22 3.37 13.75
CA HIS A 387 -3.14 4.00 12.44
C HIS A 387 -4.43 3.67 11.69
N GLN A 388 -5.31 4.66 11.57
CA GLN A 388 -6.45 4.60 10.66
C GLN A 388 -5.93 4.97 9.28
N TYR A 389 -6.00 4.02 8.36
CA TYR A 389 -5.36 4.15 7.06
C TYR A 389 -6.34 4.20 5.89
N SER A 390 -7.64 3.98 6.14
CA SER A 390 -8.69 4.06 5.14
C SER A 390 -10.05 4.23 5.78
N GLN A 391 -10.91 5.03 5.17
CA GLN A 391 -12.34 5.14 5.49
C GLN A 391 -13.23 4.30 4.55
N ARG A 392 -12.63 3.57 3.61
CA ARG A 392 -13.32 2.79 2.56
C ARG A 392 -13.00 1.30 2.63
N GLY A 393 -12.69 0.81 3.82
CA GLY A 393 -12.47 -0.61 4.05
C GLY A 393 -13.72 -1.44 3.78
N ARG A 394 -13.53 -2.65 3.27
CA ARG A 394 -14.58 -3.63 2.99
C ARG A 394 -14.20 -4.97 3.63
N LEU A 395 -15.08 -5.49 4.48
CA LEU A 395 -14.95 -6.80 5.10
C LEU A 395 -16.13 -7.68 4.70
N ALA A 396 -15.84 -8.97 4.51
CA ALA A 396 -16.89 -9.96 4.31
C ALA A 396 -17.88 -9.92 5.49
N GLY A 397 -19.18 -10.00 5.19
CA GLY A 397 -20.25 -9.92 6.19
C GLY A 397 -20.81 -8.50 6.40
N TYR A 398 -20.22 -7.46 5.82
CA TYR A 398 -20.76 -6.10 5.88
C TYR A 398 -20.69 -5.38 4.52
N GLY A 399 -21.85 -4.92 4.03
CA GLY A 399 -21.97 -4.31 2.70
C GLY A 399 -21.60 -2.82 2.63
N GLY A 400 -21.34 -2.17 3.77
CA GLY A 400 -20.96 -0.76 3.85
C GLY A 400 -19.46 -0.52 3.86
N GLU A 401 -19.06 0.74 3.97
CA GLU A 401 -17.67 1.15 4.18
C GLU A 401 -17.32 1.12 5.67
N LEU A 402 -16.08 0.75 5.95
CA LEU A 402 -15.53 0.63 7.30
C LEU A 402 -14.22 1.39 7.39
N ASP A 403 -14.05 2.09 8.51
CA ASP A 403 -12.78 2.71 8.86
C ASP A 403 -11.80 1.63 9.31
N PHE A 404 -10.73 1.43 8.54
CA PHE A 404 -9.73 0.40 8.79
C PHE A 404 -8.57 0.93 9.62
N ASN A 405 -8.28 0.18 10.68
CA ASN A 405 -7.28 0.52 11.66
C ASN A 405 -6.26 -0.60 11.85
N ARG A 406 -5.02 -0.20 12.09
CA ARG A 406 -3.95 -1.07 12.57
C ARG A 406 -3.47 -0.61 13.94
N LEU A 407 -3.39 -1.55 14.88
CA LEU A 407 -2.82 -1.36 16.21
C LEU A 407 -1.36 -1.81 16.23
N ARG A 408 -0.46 -0.92 16.63
CA ARG A 408 0.98 -1.19 16.73
C ARG A 408 1.28 -2.32 17.71
N ASP A 409 0.73 -2.28 18.92
CA ASP A 409 0.99 -3.31 19.94
C ASP A 409 -0.16 -3.49 20.95
N ARG A 410 -0.64 -4.74 21.05
CA ARG A 410 -1.76 -5.15 21.94
C ARG A 410 -1.44 -4.90 23.42
N ALA A 411 -0.16 -5.01 23.81
CA ALA A 411 0.26 -4.83 25.20
C ALA A 411 0.10 -3.38 25.68
N THR A 412 0.37 -2.38 24.84
CA THR A 412 0.13 -0.96 25.16
C THR A 412 -1.36 -0.69 25.30
N TRP A 413 -2.18 -1.19 24.37
CA TRP A 413 -3.63 -1.12 24.49
C TRP A 413 -4.14 -1.70 25.83
N ASP A 414 -3.70 -2.91 26.17
CA ASP A 414 -4.15 -3.58 27.39
C ASP A 414 -3.72 -2.82 28.66
N ARG A 415 -2.54 -2.17 28.65
CA ARG A 415 -2.08 -1.30 29.76
C ARG A 415 -2.92 -0.03 29.92
N MET A 416 -3.47 0.53 28.85
CA MET A 416 -4.31 1.74 28.91
C MET A 416 -5.54 1.51 29.78
N VAL A 417 -6.13 0.31 29.71
CA VAL A 417 -7.31 -0.08 30.49
C VAL A 417 -7.00 -0.13 31.99
N GLY A 418 -5.78 -0.47 32.38
CA GLY A 418 -5.34 -0.57 33.77
C GLY A 418 -4.64 0.66 34.35
N GLY A 419 -4.56 1.78 33.59
CA GLY A 419 -3.91 3.01 34.05
C GLY A 419 -2.38 3.00 33.97
N GLY A 420 -1.79 2.05 33.25
CA GLY A 420 -0.36 2.04 33.02
C GLY A 420 0.09 3.28 32.26
N GLN A 421 1.25 3.84 32.63
CA GLN A 421 1.94 4.82 31.80
C GLN A 421 2.19 4.19 30.42
N VAL A 422 1.53 4.72 29.40
CA VAL A 422 1.80 4.37 28.00
C VAL A 422 2.72 5.44 27.46
N ASN A 423 4.01 5.28 27.74
CA ASN A 423 5.00 6.06 27.02
C ASN A 423 4.82 5.71 25.53
N ALA A 424 4.58 6.72 24.68
CA ALA A 424 5.06 6.62 23.32
C ALA A 424 6.50 6.13 23.41
N PRO A 425 6.95 5.14 22.61
CA PRO A 425 8.35 4.75 22.65
C PRO A 425 9.15 6.05 22.62
N ALA A 426 9.94 6.30 23.67
CA ALA A 426 10.88 7.42 23.70
C ALA A 426 11.54 7.40 22.33
N PRO A 427 11.60 8.53 21.60
CA PRO A 427 11.99 8.54 20.19
C PRO A 427 13.15 7.58 20.08
N ALA A 428 12.91 6.42 19.45
CA ALA A 428 13.94 5.42 19.33
C ALA A 428 15.10 6.21 18.72
N ALA A 429 16.24 6.26 19.42
CA ALA A 429 17.42 6.95 18.93
C ALA A 429 17.50 6.58 17.46
N SER A 430 17.26 7.59 16.60
CA SER A 430 16.80 7.41 15.22
C SER A 430 17.44 6.14 14.68
N ALA A 431 16.65 5.12 14.35
CA ALA A 431 17.12 4.21 13.32
C ALA A 431 17.36 5.16 12.15
N ALA A 432 18.64 5.48 11.93
CA ALA A 432 19.02 6.60 11.12
C ALA A 432 18.25 6.48 9.82
N GLN A 433 17.34 7.43 9.55
CA GLN A 433 17.07 7.74 8.15
C GLN A 433 18.46 7.92 7.57
N ALA A 434 18.83 7.09 6.60
CA ALA A 434 20.06 7.30 5.86
C ALA A 434 19.99 8.76 5.43
N SER A 435 20.87 9.58 6.00
CA SER A 435 20.81 11.02 5.85
C SER A 435 20.67 11.31 4.37
N PRO A 436 19.76 12.22 3.94
CA PRO A 436 19.69 12.60 2.54
C PRO A 436 21.00 13.27 2.09
N TYR A 437 21.92 13.54 3.03
CA TYR A 437 23.29 13.97 2.81
C TYR A 437 24.30 12.88 3.15
N THR A 438 25.40 12.83 2.38
CA THR A 438 26.52 11.89 2.61
C THR A 438 27.35 12.24 3.86
N GLY A 439 27.07 13.38 4.49
CA GLY A 439 27.87 13.97 5.58
C GLY A 439 29.10 14.75 5.10
N LYS A 440 29.32 14.82 3.78
CA LYS A 440 30.35 15.67 3.18
C LYS A 440 29.77 17.02 2.78
N TRP A 441 30.66 17.99 2.65
CA TRP A 441 30.35 19.32 2.11
C TRP A 441 30.89 19.43 0.68
N ASN A 442 30.05 19.91 -0.23
CA ASN A 442 30.42 20.19 -1.61
C ASN A 442 31.58 21.21 -1.61
N ARG A 443 32.69 20.86 -2.27
CA ARG A 443 33.87 21.73 -2.33
C ARG A 443 33.62 23.01 -3.13
N SER A 444 32.61 23.01 -3.99
CA SER A 444 32.27 24.09 -4.91
C SER A 444 31.64 25.30 -4.20
N ASP A 445 30.85 25.07 -3.14
CA ASP A 445 30.06 26.10 -2.47
C ASP A 445 29.84 25.89 -0.95
N GLY A 446 30.38 24.81 -0.39
CA GLY A 446 30.28 24.51 1.04
C GLY A 446 28.91 24.03 1.49
N GLN A 447 28.02 23.63 0.59
CA GLN A 447 26.69 23.09 0.92
C GLN A 447 26.73 21.58 1.13
N GLY A 448 25.72 21.02 1.81
CA GLY A 448 25.67 19.57 2.10
C GLY A 448 25.60 18.74 0.81
N GLU A 449 26.46 17.74 0.67
CA GLU A 449 26.46 16.80 -0.46
C GLU A 449 25.31 15.80 -0.29
N LEU A 450 24.38 15.74 -1.25
CA LEU A 450 23.24 14.82 -1.26
C LEU A 450 23.67 13.38 -1.52
N VAL A 451 23.00 12.41 -0.88
CA VAL A 451 23.00 11.03 -1.34
C VAL A 451 22.17 10.94 -2.62
N CYS A 452 22.75 10.41 -3.69
CA CYS A 452 22.05 10.19 -4.96
C CYS A 452 21.17 8.94 -4.85
N ASN A 453 20.07 9.03 -4.09
CA ASN A 453 19.16 7.94 -3.75
C ASN A 453 17.89 7.91 -4.61
N GLY A 454 17.73 8.83 -5.55
CA GLY A 454 16.55 8.90 -6.41
C GLY A 454 15.29 9.41 -5.72
N VAL A 455 15.40 9.97 -4.51
CA VAL A 455 14.27 10.53 -3.76
C VAL A 455 14.18 12.04 -4.00
N PHE A 456 13.11 12.48 -4.65
CA PHE A 456 12.83 13.90 -4.90
C PHE A 456 12.10 14.53 -3.71
N GLY A 457 12.76 14.54 -2.56
CA GLY A 457 12.23 15.10 -1.31
C GLY A 457 12.79 16.48 -0.98
N PRO A 458 12.46 17.02 0.22
CA PRO A 458 12.79 18.39 0.60
C PRO A 458 14.28 18.75 0.54
N ALA A 459 15.17 17.79 0.78
CA ALA A 459 16.62 18.01 0.67
C ALA A 459 17.08 18.23 -0.78
N THR A 460 16.51 17.48 -1.73
CA THR A 460 16.78 17.62 -3.17
C THR A 460 16.21 18.94 -3.69
N ILE A 461 14.96 19.27 -3.30
CA ILE A 461 14.30 20.53 -3.65
C ILE A 461 15.06 21.72 -3.06
N GLY A 462 15.43 21.66 -1.78
CA GLY A 462 16.20 22.71 -1.13
C GLY A 462 17.56 22.94 -1.80
N ARG A 463 18.23 21.86 -2.22
CA ARG A 463 19.49 21.98 -2.97
C ARG A 463 19.28 22.58 -4.37
N LEU A 464 18.22 22.22 -5.06
CA LEU A 464 17.84 22.85 -6.33
C LEU A 464 17.59 24.35 -6.16
N GLN A 465 16.83 24.75 -5.13
CA GLN A 465 16.58 26.14 -4.79
C GLN A 465 17.88 26.91 -4.49
N GLN A 466 18.82 26.29 -3.76
CA GLN A 466 20.15 26.86 -3.53
C GLN A 466 20.89 27.11 -4.84
N VAL A 467 20.96 26.11 -5.73
CA VAL A 467 21.66 26.23 -7.02
C VAL A 467 20.99 27.30 -7.91
N MET A 468 19.66 27.33 -7.93
CA MET A 468 18.86 28.29 -8.70
C MET A 468 18.78 29.68 -8.05
N GLY A 469 19.30 29.85 -6.83
CA GLY A 469 19.36 31.13 -6.12
C GLY A 469 17.98 31.66 -5.70
N THR A 470 17.04 30.78 -5.40
CA THR A 470 15.68 31.11 -4.92
C THR A 470 15.57 30.94 -3.41
N PRO A 471 14.47 31.38 -2.77
CA PRO A 471 14.18 31.01 -1.39
C PRO A 471 14.28 29.49 -1.20
N VAL A 472 14.87 29.06 -0.08
CA VAL A 472 15.11 27.66 0.25
C VAL A 472 14.12 27.26 1.34
N ASP A 473 13.03 26.62 0.95
CA ASP A 473 11.99 26.09 1.84
C ASP A 473 11.81 24.57 1.69
N GLY A 474 12.45 23.96 0.67
CA GLY A 474 12.36 22.52 0.42
C GLY A 474 11.01 22.07 -0.14
N ALA A 475 10.18 22.99 -0.63
CA ALA A 475 8.90 22.71 -1.24
C ALA A 475 8.82 23.27 -2.68
N LEU A 476 7.95 22.68 -3.49
CA LEU A 476 7.55 23.24 -4.78
C LEU A 476 6.06 23.59 -4.69
N ASP A 477 5.69 24.68 -5.36
CA ASP A 477 4.30 25.08 -5.57
C ASP A 477 3.74 24.39 -6.83
N ASP A 478 2.49 23.95 -6.72
CA ASP A 478 1.74 23.29 -7.79
C ASP A 478 1.32 24.27 -8.89
N ASP A 479 1.31 25.59 -8.59
CA ASP A 479 0.98 26.65 -9.55
C ASP A 479 2.21 27.30 -10.21
N GLY A 480 3.41 26.85 -9.87
CA GLY A 480 4.67 27.31 -10.48
C GLY A 480 5.72 27.71 -9.44
N SER A 481 6.85 27.01 -9.47
CA SER A 481 7.96 27.24 -8.56
C SER A 481 9.07 28.08 -9.18
N PRO A 482 9.52 29.18 -8.53
CA PRO A 482 10.61 30.03 -9.05
C PRO A 482 11.92 29.28 -9.31
N ALA A 483 12.19 28.20 -8.57
CA ALA A 483 13.37 27.36 -8.78
C ALA A 483 13.29 26.59 -10.11
N ILE A 484 12.07 26.19 -10.49
CA ILE A 484 11.81 25.46 -11.72
C ILE A 484 11.79 26.39 -12.92
N GLU A 485 11.22 27.59 -12.80
CA GLU A 485 11.32 28.62 -13.84
C GLU A 485 12.79 28.88 -14.22
N ARG A 486 13.66 28.96 -13.21
CA ARG A 486 15.10 29.16 -13.45
C ARG A 486 15.80 27.93 -14.02
N LEU A 487 15.40 26.74 -13.63
CA LEU A 487 15.87 25.50 -14.25
C LEU A 487 15.45 25.43 -15.72
N GLN A 488 14.19 25.72 -16.04
CA GLN A 488 13.67 25.76 -17.42
C GLN A 488 14.39 26.81 -18.26
N ALA A 489 14.60 28.01 -17.73
CA ALA A 489 15.38 29.05 -18.41
C ALA A 489 16.84 28.61 -18.67
N PHE A 490 17.46 27.91 -17.72
CA PHE A 490 18.78 27.32 -17.92
C PHE A 490 18.78 26.26 -19.02
N LEU A 491 17.85 25.30 -18.97
CA LEU A 491 17.71 24.24 -19.97
C LEU A 491 17.48 24.81 -21.36
N ASN A 492 16.63 25.84 -21.49
CA ASN A 492 16.42 26.58 -22.72
C ASN A 492 17.69 27.23 -23.28
N SER A 493 18.59 27.67 -22.40
CA SER A 493 19.88 28.25 -22.81
C SER A 493 20.94 27.20 -23.16
N ALA A 494 20.83 26.00 -22.57
CA ALA A 494 21.83 24.94 -22.68
C ALA A 494 21.54 23.96 -23.83
N VAL A 495 20.25 23.73 -24.15
CA VAL A 495 19.80 22.82 -25.20
C VAL A 495 19.38 23.62 -26.45
N PRO A 496 20.03 23.41 -27.61
CA PRO A 496 19.69 24.09 -28.86
C PRO A 496 18.22 23.92 -29.27
N ALA A 497 17.65 24.96 -29.89
CA ALA A 497 16.23 24.99 -30.25
C ALA A 497 15.82 23.87 -31.22
N ASP A 498 16.68 23.48 -32.16
CA ASP A 498 16.44 22.35 -33.07
C ASP A 498 16.36 21.01 -32.34
N THR A 499 17.17 20.84 -31.30
CA THR A 499 17.12 19.67 -30.41
C THR A 499 15.85 19.70 -29.57
N GLN A 500 15.44 20.84 -29.03
CA GLN A 500 14.19 20.95 -28.28
C GLN A 500 12.97 20.66 -29.14
N VAL A 501 12.95 21.10 -30.41
CA VAL A 501 11.89 20.72 -31.36
C VAL A 501 11.86 19.21 -31.55
N ALA A 502 13.03 18.56 -31.65
CA ALA A 502 13.09 17.10 -31.80
C ALA A 502 12.64 16.33 -30.55
N LEU A 503 12.78 16.93 -29.35
CA LEU A 503 12.40 16.31 -28.08
C LEU A 503 10.95 16.55 -27.71
N ASN A 504 10.44 17.77 -27.91
CA ASN A 504 9.19 18.25 -27.32
C ASN A 504 8.26 18.91 -28.34
N ASP A 505 8.55 18.81 -29.64
CA ASP A 505 7.81 19.49 -30.72
C ASP A 505 7.72 21.04 -30.55
N SER A 506 8.60 21.62 -29.72
CA SER A 506 8.64 23.05 -29.39
C SER A 506 10.09 23.56 -29.37
N PRO A 507 10.37 24.79 -29.86
CA PRO A 507 11.73 25.35 -29.88
C PRO A 507 12.28 25.74 -28.51
N ALA A 508 11.44 25.75 -27.46
CA ALA A 508 11.81 26.03 -26.09
C ALA A 508 10.77 25.44 -25.12
N LEU A 509 11.19 25.13 -23.89
CA LEU A 509 10.31 24.88 -22.75
C LEU A 509 9.53 26.14 -22.39
N ASP A 510 8.27 25.95 -21.98
CA ASP A 510 7.54 26.96 -21.23
C ASP A 510 8.24 27.21 -19.88
N VAL A 511 8.35 28.49 -19.51
CA VAL A 511 8.93 28.91 -18.22
C VAL A 511 7.78 29.19 -17.27
N ASP A 512 7.11 28.13 -16.86
CA ASP A 512 5.88 28.15 -16.05
C ASP A 512 6.11 27.71 -14.59
N GLY A 513 7.32 27.25 -14.27
CA GLY A 513 7.67 26.79 -12.93
C GLY A 513 7.13 25.40 -12.58
N VAL A 514 6.57 24.66 -13.55
CA VAL A 514 6.02 23.32 -13.35
C VAL A 514 7.00 22.27 -13.90
N LEU A 515 7.35 21.28 -13.08
CA LEU A 515 8.22 20.17 -13.49
C LEU A 515 7.44 19.13 -14.31
N GLY A 516 7.05 19.53 -15.53
CA GLY A 516 6.34 18.69 -16.49
C GLY A 516 7.24 17.81 -17.35
N PRO A 517 6.65 16.89 -18.15
CA PRO A 517 7.39 15.92 -18.94
C PRO A 517 8.43 16.52 -19.89
N ASP A 518 8.14 17.66 -20.52
CA ASP A 518 9.07 18.32 -21.42
C ASP A 518 10.31 18.85 -20.70
N THR A 519 10.13 19.37 -19.48
CA THR A 519 11.25 19.82 -18.63
C THR A 519 12.13 18.65 -18.26
N TRP A 520 11.54 17.51 -17.89
CA TRP A 520 12.28 16.28 -17.59
C TRP A 520 13.01 15.73 -18.81
N ARG A 521 12.37 15.69 -19.97
CA ARG A 521 12.96 15.18 -21.21
C ARG A 521 14.16 16.01 -21.65
N THR A 522 14.05 17.34 -21.56
CA THR A 522 15.16 18.26 -21.85
C THR A 522 16.30 18.12 -20.84
N LEU A 523 15.99 17.92 -19.55
CA LEU A 523 17.01 17.64 -18.52
C LEU A 523 17.71 16.30 -18.77
N GLN A 524 16.97 15.23 -19.04
CA GLN A 524 17.50 13.90 -19.36
C GLN A 524 18.40 13.95 -20.58
N TYR A 525 17.97 14.61 -21.66
CA TYR A 525 18.80 14.85 -22.84
C TYR A 525 20.13 15.52 -22.47
N LEU A 526 20.07 16.60 -21.68
CA LEU A 526 21.27 17.32 -21.28
C LEU A 526 22.22 16.44 -20.44
N ILE A 527 21.66 15.63 -19.53
CA ILE A 527 22.43 14.68 -18.72
C ILE A 527 23.09 13.61 -19.59
N ILE A 528 22.39 12.95 -20.52
CA ILE A 528 23.02 11.92 -21.36
C ILE A 528 24.06 12.53 -22.32
N ALA A 529 23.83 13.76 -22.80
CA ALA A 529 24.75 14.44 -23.70
C ALA A 529 26.06 14.85 -23.00
N TRP A 530 26.00 15.30 -21.75
CA TRP A 530 27.17 15.86 -21.05
C TRP A 530 27.77 14.91 -20.00
N HIS A 531 26.95 14.01 -19.46
CA HIS A 531 27.27 13.16 -18.31
C HIS A 531 26.65 11.76 -18.46
N LYS A 532 26.97 11.05 -19.56
CA LYS A 532 26.49 9.66 -19.78
C LYS A 532 26.81 8.74 -18.60
N GLU A 533 27.86 9.01 -17.83
CA GLU A 533 28.22 8.27 -16.62
C GLU A 533 27.28 8.45 -15.41
N TYR A 534 26.21 9.24 -15.56
CA TYR A 534 25.17 9.41 -14.53
C TYR A 534 24.00 8.43 -14.73
N LEU A 535 23.90 7.83 -15.92
CA LEU A 535 22.85 6.89 -16.27
C LEU A 535 23.11 5.51 -15.65
N PRO A 536 22.08 4.68 -15.47
CA PRO A 536 22.26 3.27 -15.19
C PRO A 536 23.10 2.57 -16.26
N PRO A 537 23.85 1.51 -15.90
CA PRO A 537 24.57 0.69 -16.87
C PRO A 537 23.62 0.17 -17.95
N ASP A 538 24.09 0.15 -19.19
CA ASP A 538 23.39 -0.39 -20.37
C ASP A 538 22.14 0.38 -20.84
N TRP A 539 21.82 1.52 -20.21
CA TRP A 539 20.75 2.41 -20.68
C TRP A 539 21.23 3.28 -21.84
N GLU A 540 20.49 3.23 -22.94
CA GLU A 540 20.72 4.07 -24.11
C GLU A 540 19.67 5.18 -24.21
N PHE A 541 19.78 6.03 -25.23
CA PHE A 541 18.94 7.24 -25.37
C PHE A 541 17.43 6.97 -25.21
N GLY A 542 16.93 5.88 -25.81
CA GLY A 542 15.50 5.53 -25.78
C GLY A 542 15.02 5.00 -24.43
N ASP A 543 15.93 4.46 -23.60
CA ASP A 543 15.60 3.99 -22.24
C ASP A 543 15.66 5.14 -21.22
N TRP A 544 16.37 6.23 -21.56
CA TRP A 544 16.67 7.33 -20.64
C TRP A 544 15.85 8.60 -20.87
N VAL A 545 15.55 8.95 -22.13
CA VAL A 545 14.89 10.21 -22.48
C VAL A 545 13.39 9.97 -22.68
N ASP A 546 12.68 9.78 -21.58
CA ASP A 546 11.24 9.44 -21.54
C ASP A 546 10.34 10.61 -21.07
N GLY A 547 10.92 11.62 -20.41
CA GLY A 547 10.17 12.71 -19.79
C GLY A 547 9.63 12.38 -18.39
N GLU A 548 10.07 11.29 -17.77
CA GLU A 548 9.62 10.86 -16.44
C GLU A 548 10.68 11.08 -15.34
N ALA A 549 10.21 11.53 -14.18
CA ALA A 549 11.03 11.75 -13.00
C ALA A 549 11.25 10.46 -12.20
N GLY A 550 11.75 9.41 -12.85
CA GLY A 550 12.07 8.14 -12.19
C GLY A 550 13.25 8.26 -11.22
N PRO A 551 13.46 7.26 -10.33
CA PRO A 551 14.56 7.28 -9.36
C PRO A 551 15.95 7.47 -10.00
N ALA A 552 16.16 6.96 -11.22
CA ALA A 552 17.41 7.15 -11.96
C ALA A 552 17.59 8.61 -12.44
N THR A 553 16.55 9.23 -13.02
CA THR A 553 16.52 10.65 -13.39
C THR A 553 16.78 11.53 -12.17
N ILE A 554 16.10 11.25 -11.05
CA ILE A 554 16.27 12.01 -9.81
C ILE A 554 17.68 11.82 -9.22
N GLY A 555 18.21 10.60 -9.23
CA GLY A 555 19.58 10.32 -8.79
C GLY A 555 20.62 11.08 -9.60
N ALA A 556 20.43 11.15 -10.92
CA ALA A 556 21.30 11.93 -11.82
C ALA A 556 21.18 13.44 -11.57
N LEU A 557 19.97 13.96 -11.34
CA LEU A 557 19.76 15.35 -10.93
C LEU A 557 20.45 15.65 -9.60
N GLN A 558 20.31 14.79 -8.58
CA GLN A 558 21.00 14.94 -7.29
C GLN A 558 22.52 14.99 -7.48
N ARG A 559 23.07 14.17 -8.37
CA ARG A 559 24.49 14.20 -8.72
C ARG A 559 24.90 15.48 -9.44
N ALA A 560 24.06 16.01 -10.33
CA ALA A 560 24.29 17.31 -10.98
C ALA A 560 24.27 18.47 -9.96
N LEU A 561 23.30 18.46 -9.05
CA LEU A 561 23.15 19.42 -7.97
C LEU A 561 24.35 19.42 -7.00
N ASN A 562 24.91 18.25 -6.72
CA ASN A 562 26.14 18.14 -5.91
C ASN A 562 27.36 18.76 -6.60
N ASN A 563 27.41 18.71 -7.93
CA ASN A 563 28.51 19.29 -8.71
C ASN A 563 28.31 20.77 -9.06
N SER A 564 27.12 21.33 -8.78
CA SER A 564 26.78 22.73 -9.05
C SER A 564 27.18 23.67 -7.90
N ARG A 565 27.17 24.98 -8.15
CA ARG A 565 27.39 26.03 -7.12
C ARG A 565 26.08 26.71 -6.73
N ALA A 566 25.89 26.97 -5.45
CA ALA A 566 24.79 27.79 -4.97
C ALA A 566 24.76 29.17 -5.65
N GLY A 567 23.59 29.59 -6.11
CA GLY A 567 23.35 30.85 -6.80
C GLY A 567 23.91 30.91 -8.23
N SER A 568 24.36 29.79 -8.82
CA SER A 568 24.83 29.78 -10.22
C SER A 568 23.70 29.98 -11.23
N GLY A 569 22.48 29.57 -10.88
CA GLY A 569 21.35 29.47 -11.81
C GLY A 569 21.57 28.39 -12.90
N ARG A 570 22.53 27.48 -12.71
CA ARG A 570 22.97 26.50 -13.71
C ARG A 570 23.39 25.19 -13.06
N LEU A 571 23.11 24.08 -13.75
CA LEU A 571 23.68 22.78 -13.39
C LEU A 571 25.12 22.67 -13.92
N TRP A 572 26.00 22.13 -13.06
CA TRP A 572 27.45 21.95 -13.21
C TRP A 572 28.30 23.23 -13.23
#